data_AF-A0A8H9WV47-F1
#
_entry.id   AF-A0A8H9WV47-F1
#
_cell.length_a   1.000
_cell.length_b   1.000
_cell.length_c   1.000
_cell.angle_alpha   90.00
_cell.angle_beta   90.00
_cell.angle_gamma   90.00
#
_symmetry.space_group_name_H-M   'P 1'
#
loop_
_entity.id
_entity.type
_entity.pdbx_description
1 polymer ?
#
loop_
_entity_poly.entity_id
_entity_poly.type
_entity_poly.pdbx_seq_one_letter_code
_entity_poly.pdbx_strand_id
1 'polypeptide(L)'
;MGTIRRTAVVWVALALAVAGAEAQEPEAAQEVYFRAVGEFFDVPSFELEILRDWSLPPDEIPVILFIAQRAGVLPEALVALRRGGESWSRLAETYGVGAPELHVPVPAQTAAGPLTSVYQKFRDLPTSRWREIRLAPGEIVALVNVRLLAETLGVPPAEVLSRAGSTDSFVQLYGELLR
;
A
#
# COMPACT_ATOMS: atom_id res chain seq x y z
N MET A 1 29.63 -65.24 -12.56
CA MET A 1 30.28 -63.94 -12.80
C MET A 1 29.50 -63.26 -13.92
N GLY A 2 28.49 -62.43 -13.65
CA GLY A 2 28.58 -61.12 -12.99
C GLY A 2 29.11 -60.11 -14.02
N THR A 3 28.28 -59.36 -14.74
CA THR A 3 27.90 -58.02 -14.28
C THR A 3 26.75 -57.41 -15.10
N ILE A 4 25.94 -56.65 -14.36
CA ILE A 4 24.69 -55.96 -14.69
C ILE A 4 24.92 -54.86 -15.74
N ARG A 5 24.17 -54.87 -16.84
CA ARG A 5 24.07 -53.73 -17.76
C ARG A 5 23.13 -52.69 -17.14
N ARG A 6 23.70 -51.53 -16.82
CA ARG A 6 23.05 -50.35 -16.24
C ARG A 6 21.94 -49.83 -17.16
N THR A 7 20.69 -49.91 -16.71
CA THR A 7 19.58 -49.10 -17.22
C THR A 7 19.51 -47.83 -16.38
N ALA A 8 19.97 -46.70 -16.93
CA ALA A 8 19.71 -45.39 -16.37
C ALA A 8 18.32 -44.95 -16.86
N VAL A 9 17.33 -44.97 -15.97
CA VAL A 9 16.03 -44.34 -16.23
C VAL A 9 16.20 -42.86 -15.88
N VAL A 10 16.20 -42.02 -16.90
CA VAL A 10 16.17 -40.56 -16.75
C VAL A 10 14.72 -40.16 -16.48
N TRP A 11 14.39 -39.93 -15.21
CA TRP A 11 13.18 -39.21 -14.84
C TRP A 11 13.49 -37.72 -14.83
N VAL A 12 13.25 -37.03 -15.95
CA VAL A 12 13.10 -35.57 -15.93
C VAL A 12 11.69 -35.30 -15.44
N ALA A 13 11.54 -35.09 -14.13
CA ALA A 13 10.32 -34.58 -13.57
C ALA A 13 10.17 -33.10 -13.95
N LEU A 14 9.13 -32.80 -14.72
CA LEU A 14 8.71 -31.47 -15.11
C LEU A 14 8.22 -30.69 -13.88
N ALA A 15 9.13 -30.03 -13.16
CA ALA A 15 8.85 -29.18 -12.01
C ALA A 15 8.74 -27.70 -12.41
N LEU A 16 7.90 -27.38 -13.41
CA LEU A 16 7.72 -25.99 -13.90
C LEU A 16 6.31 -25.42 -13.68
N ALA A 17 5.34 -26.21 -13.21
CA ALA A 17 3.96 -25.74 -13.08
C ALA A 17 3.66 -24.99 -11.77
N VAL A 18 4.38 -25.27 -10.68
CA VAL A 18 4.07 -24.68 -9.35
C VAL A 18 4.62 -23.26 -9.21
N ALA A 19 5.80 -22.98 -9.76
CA ALA A 19 6.40 -21.64 -9.68
C ALA A 19 5.64 -20.57 -10.49
N GLY A 20 4.91 -20.97 -11.55
CA GLY A 20 4.10 -20.05 -12.35
C GLY A 20 2.84 -19.57 -11.63
N ALA A 21 2.18 -20.46 -10.87
CA ALA A 21 0.96 -20.11 -10.14
C ALA A 21 1.24 -19.14 -8.99
N GLU A 22 2.32 -19.34 -8.23
CA GLU A 22 2.69 -18.45 -7.12
C GLU A 22 3.22 -17.08 -7.59
N ALA A 23 3.78 -16.98 -8.80
CA ALA A 23 4.21 -15.71 -9.39
C ALA A 23 3.07 -14.93 -10.06
N GLN A 24 2.01 -15.61 -10.53
CA GLN A 24 0.83 -14.97 -11.13
C GLN A 24 -0.12 -14.36 -10.10
N GLU A 25 -0.29 -14.98 -8.93
CA GLU A 25 -1.12 -14.46 -7.83
C GLU A 25 -0.75 -13.03 -7.38
N PRO A 26 0.54 -12.70 -7.09
CA PRO A 26 0.92 -11.35 -6.66
C PRO A 26 0.76 -10.31 -7.77
N GLU A 27 1.03 -10.67 -9.04
CA GLU A 27 0.86 -9.75 -10.16
C GLU A 27 -0.62 -9.43 -10.41
N ALA A 28 -1.50 -10.44 -10.34
CA ALA A 28 -2.94 -10.25 -10.45
C ALA A 28 -3.50 -9.40 -9.29
N ALA A 29 -3.08 -9.65 -8.05
CA ALA A 29 -3.47 -8.86 -6.90
C ALA A 29 -3.04 -7.39 -7.04
N GLN A 30 -1.82 -7.16 -7.54
CA GLN A 30 -1.30 -5.82 -7.79
C GLN A 30 -2.07 -5.09 -8.90
N GLU A 31 -2.46 -5.78 -9.98
CA GLU A 31 -3.27 -5.18 -11.05
C GLU A 31 -4.64 -4.71 -10.54
N VAL A 32 -5.33 -5.56 -9.77
CA VAL A 32 -6.64 -5.23 -9.19
C VAL A 32 -6.50 -4.10 -8.16
N TYR A 33 -5.44 -4.09 -7.38
CA TYR A 33 -5.12 -3.00 -6.47
C TYR A 33 -4.86 -1.67 -7.22
N PHE A 34 -4.07 -1.66 -8.30
CA PHE A 34 -3.86 -0.44 -9.08
C PHE A 34 -5.10 0.09 -9.77
N ARG A 35 -6.03 -0.80 -10.14
CA ARG A 35 -7.35 -0.36 -10.60
C ARG A 35 -8.09 0.42 -9.50
N ALA A 36 -8.08 -0.08 -8.26
CA ALA A 36 -8.66 0.63 -7.11
C ALA A 36 -7.98 1.96 -6.83
N VAL A 37 -6.64 2.02 -6.93
CA VAL A 37 -5.88 3.28 -6.84
C VAL A 37 -6.34 4.24 -7.92
N GLY A 38 -6.48 3.78 -9.16
CA GLY A 38 -6.95 4.58 -10.27
C GLY A 38 -8.33 5.16 -10.06
N GLU A 39 -9.28 4.32 -9.65
CA GLU A 39 -10.65 4.71 -9.35
C GLU A 39 -10.71 5.74 -8.21
N PHE A 40 -9.93 5.57 -7.15
CA PHE A 40 -9.94 6.47 -6.00
C PHE A 40 -9.37 7.86 -6.30
N PHE A 41 -8.33 7.94 -7.14
CA PHE A 41 -7.67 9.20 -7.49
C PHE A 41 -8.12 9.77 -8.85
N ASP A 42 -9.17 9.21 -9.46
CA ASP A 42 -9.65 9.55 -10.80
C ASP A 42 -8.54 9.48 -11.88
N VAL A 43 -7.60 8.54 -11.75
CA VAL A 43 -6.51 8.33 -12.71
C VAL A 43 -7.02 7.44 -13.86
N PRO A 44 -6.95 7.88 -15.13
CA PRO A 44 -7.40 7.10 -16.27
C PRO A 44 -6.65 5.77 -16.41
N SER A 45 -7.33 4.74 -16.93
CA SER A 45 -6.77 3.39 -17.07
C SER A 45 -5.47 3.35 -17.89
N PHE A 46 -5.32 4.23 -18.89
CA PHE A 46 -4.12 4.31 -19.72
C PHE A 46 -2.92 4.92 -18.99
N GLU A 47 -3.13 5.65 -17.89
CA GLU A 47 -2.07 6.20 -17.04
C GLU A 47 -1.64 5.22 -15.93
N LEU A 48 -2.41 4.15 -15.69
CA LEU A 48 -2.06 3.14 -14.69
C LEU A 48 -0.76 2.40 -15.05
N GLU A 49 -0.44 2.26 -16.33
CA GLU A 49 0.84 1.71 -16.79
C GLU A 49 2.02 2.60 -16.33
N ILE A 50 1.83 3.92 -16.35
CA ILE A 50 2.84 4.89 -15.90
C ILE A 50 3.09 4.73 -14.38
N LEU A 51 2.06 4.44 -13.60
CA LEU A 51 2.20 4.17 -12.15
C LEU A 51 3.12 2.96 -11.90
N ARG A 52 3.03 1.91 -12.72
CA ARG A 52 3.88 0.71 -12.64
C ARG A 52 5.35 1.05 -12.94
N ASP A 53 5.58 1.99 -13.85
CA ASP A 53 6.92 2.40 -14.28
C ASP A 53 7.64 3.29 -13.25
N TRP A 54 6.95 3.79 -12.23
CA TRP A 54 7.54 4.62 -11.18
C TRP A 54 8.53 3.86 -10.29
N SER A 55 8.62 2.53 -10.38
CA SER A 55 9.58 1.72 -9.60
C SER A 55 9.53 2.03 -8.10
N LEU A 56 8.33 2.31 -7.60
CA LEU A 56 8.05 2.51 -6.18
C LEU A 56 7.34 1.25 -5.65
N PRO A 57 7.44 0.95 -4.34
CA PRO A 57 6.59 -0.04 -3.72
C PRO A 57 5.11 0.28 -4.01
N PRO A 58 4.25 -0.72 -4.35
CA PRO A 58 2.86 -0.47 -4.71
C PRO A 58 2.09 0.35 -3.67
N ASP A 59 2.28 0.04 -2.39
CA ASP A 59 1.63 0.71 -1.26
C ASP A 59 2.04 2.19 -1.12
N GLU A 60 3.14 2.61 -1.75
CA GLU A 60 3.61 4.01 -1.75
C GLU A 60 3.00 4.85 -2.89
N ILE A 61 2.50 4.24 -3.95
CA ILE A 61 1.91 4.96 -5.09
C ILE A 61 0.70 5.82 -4.67
N PRO A 62 -0.24 5.33 -3.83
CA PRO A 62 -1.31 6.16 -3.29
C PRO A 62 -0.79 7.39 -2.53
N VAL A 63 0.37 7.31 -1.87
CA VAL A 63 0.92 8.43 -1.11
C VAL A 63 1.38 9.55 -2.05
N ILE A 64 1.99 9.21 -3.18
CA ILE A 64 2.34 10.16 -4.24
C ILE A 64 1.07 10.88 -4.71
N LEU A 65 0.04 10.12 -5.11
CA LEU A 65 -1.19 10.68 -5.67
C LEU A 65 -1.94 11.54 -4.65
N PHE A 66 -2.01 11.09 -3.39
CA PHE A 66 -2.64 11.82 -2.30
C PHE A 66 -1.96 13.17 -2.05
N ILE A 67 -0.63 13.19 -1.95
CA ILE A 67 0.12 14.44 -1.73
C ILE A 67 -0.01 15.35 -2.96
N ALA A 68 0.12 14.79 -4.17
CA ALA A 68 0.00 15.52 -5.43
C ALA A 68 -1.36 16.23 -5.55
N GLN A 69 -2.44 15.49 -5.36
CA GLN A 69 -3.81 16.01 -5.43
C GLN A 69 -4.05 17.07 -4.35
N ARG A 70 -3.57 16.85 -3.11
CA ARG A 70 -3.77 17.78 -2.00
C ARG A 70 -2.99 19.08 -2.16
N ALA A 71 -1.78 19.01 -2.72
CA ALA A 71 -0.90 20.15 -2.89
C ALA A 71 -1.04 20.83 -4.27
N GLY A 72 -1.78 20.23 -5.21
CA GLY A 72 -1.92 20.73 -6.57
C GLY A 72 -0.63 20.66 -7.38
N VAL A 73 0.19 19.62 -7.16
CA VAL A 73 1.47 19.41 -7.86
C VAL A 73 1.43 18.16 -8.71
N LEU A 74 2.31 18.08 -9.70
CA LEU A 74 2.41 16.92 -10.59
C LEU A 74 2.99 15.70 -9.84
N PRO A 75 2.37 14.51 -9.94
CA PRO A 75 2.87 13.28 -9.33
C PRO A 75 4.34 12.97 -9.66
N GLU A 76 4.77 13.22 -10.90
CA GLU A 76 6.11 12.92 -11.39
C GLU A 76 7.19 13.71 -10.64
N ALA A 77 6.87 14.93 -10.19
CA ALA A 77 7.78 15.73 -9.39
C ALA A 77 8.03 15.09 -8.01
N LEU A 78 6.98 14.53 -7.39
CA LEU A 78 7.09 13.80 -6.13
C LEU A 78 7.84 12.48 -6.31
N VAL A 79 7.59 11.77 -7.42
CA VAL A 79 8.33 10.53 -7.76
C VAL A 79 9.82 10.79 -7.89
N ALA A 80 10.21 11.88 -8.56
CA ALA A 80 11.61 12.27 -8.70
C ALA A 80 12.26 12.55 -7.33
N LEU A 81 11.58 13.29 -6.45
CA LEU A 81 12.07 13.56 -5.08
C LEU A 81 12.19 12.27 -4.25
N ARG A 82 11.19 11.39 -4.33
CA ARG A 82 11.16 10.11 -3.62
C ARG A 82 12.32 9.20 -4.05
N ARG A 83 12.59 9.13 -5.36
CA ARG A 83 13.74 8.41 -5.94
C ARG A 83 15.07 9.06 -5.54
N GLY A 84 15.09 10.37 -5.32
CA GLY A 84 16.22 11.11 -4.75
C GLY A 84 16.48 10.84 -3.26
N GLY A 85 15.65 10.03 -2.60
CA GLY A 85 15.83 9.62 -1.20
C GLY A 85 15.05 10.45 -0.18
N GLU A 86 14.19 11.38 -0.62
CA GLU A 86 13.32 12.13 0.29
C GLU A 86 12.31 11.20 0.98
N SER A 87 12.12 11.39 2.29
CA SER A 87 11.20 10.58 3.09
C SER A 87 9.77 11.07 2.98
N TRP A 88 8.78 10.18 3.17
CA TRP A 88 7.38 10.58 3.16
C TRP A 88 7.05 11.64 4.20
N SER A 89 7.63 11.55 5.40
CA SER A 89 7.45 12.57 6.43
C SER A 89 7.91 13.95 5.96
N ARG A 90 9.06 14.02 5.28
CA ARG A 90 9.62 15.28 4.79
C ARG A 90 8.86 15.83 3.59
N LEU A 91 8.44 14.97 2.66
CA LEU A 91 7.60 15.37 1.54
C LEU A 91 6.24 15.88 2.03
N ALA A 92 5.57 15.12 2.90
CA ALA A 92 4.28 15.50 3.46
C ALA A 92 4.37 16.85 4.21
N GLU A 93 5.42 17.07 5.02
CA GLU A 93 5.66 18.36 5.67
C GLU A 93 5.89 19.50 4.67
N THR A 94 6.73 19.28 3.65
CA THR A 94 7.05 20.28 2.61
C THR A 94 5.82 20.72 1.83
N TYR A 95 4.92 19.78 1.54
CA TYR A 95 3.69 20.02 0.78
C TYR A 95 2.47 20.30 1.64
N GLY A 96 2.64 20.47 2.96
CA GLY A 96 1.55 20.85 3.87
C GLY A 96 0.49 19.77 4.10
N VAL A 97 0.85 18.51 3.89
CA VAL A 97 -0.02 17.34 4.12
C VAL A 97 0.31 16.77 5.50
N GLY A 98 -0.40 17.23 6.52
CA GLY A 98 -0.17 16.84 7.90
C GLY A 98 -1.11 15.74 8.41
N ALA A 99 -1.01 15.47 9.71
CA ALA A 99 -1.92 14.56 10.40
C ALA A 99 -3.41 14.94 10.26
N PRO A 100 -3.84 16.22 10.25
CA PRO A 100 -5.25 16.55 10.01
C PRO A 100 -5.76 16.09 8.65
N GLU A 101 -4.96 16.22 7.61
CA GLU A 101 -5.31 15.82 6.25
C GLU A 101 -5.36 14.29 6.10
N LEU A 102 -4.46 13.59 6.80
CA LEU A 102 -4.30 12.14 6.74
C LEU A 102 -5.21 11.37 7.70
N HIS A 103 -5.81 12.03 8.69
CA HIS A 103 -6.66 11.37 9.69
C HIS A 103 -7.83 10.62 9.05
N VAL A 104 -8.01 9.35 9.44
CA VAL A 104 -9.16 8.52 9.04
C VAL A 104 -10.02 8.27 10.29
N PRO A 105 -11.27 8.76 10.36
CA PRO A 105 -12.09 8.61 11.57
C PRO A 105 -12.42 7.14 11.88
N VAL A 106 -12.19 6.73 13.12
CA VAL A 106 -12.58 5.41 13.64
C VAL A 106 -13.12 5.48 15.08
N PRO A 107 -13.95 4.51 15.51
CA PRO A 107 -14.34 4.38 16.92
C PRO A 107 -13.14 4.32 17.86
N ALA A 108 -13.29 4.88 19.07
CA ALA A 108 -12.19 4.99 20.03
C ALA A 108 -11.61 3.63 20.46
N GLN A 109 -12.43 2.58 20.45
CA GLN A 109 -12.08 1.22 20.81
C GLN A 109 -11.45 0.40 19.67
N THR A 110 -11.27 0.98 18.48
CA THR A 110 -10.67 0.28 17.34
C THR A 110 -9.21 -0.09 17.62
N ALA A 111 -8.87 -1.36 17.38
CA ALA A 111 -7.49 -1.81 17.37
C ALA A 111 -6.78 -1.23 16.14
N ALA A 112 -5.90 -0.25 16.37
CA ALA A 112 -5.21 0.47 15.30
C ALA A 112 -3.83 -0.12 14.94
N GLY A 113 -3.44 -1.24 15.58
CA GLY A 113 -2.19 -1.94 15.29
C GLY A 113 -0.98 -0.99 15.29
N PRO A 114 -0.18 -0.93 14.20
CA PRO A 114 0.96 -0.02 14.08
C PRO A 114 0.61 1.48 14.26
N LEU A 115 -0.64 1.89 14.03
CA LEU A 115 -1.10 3.27 14.17
C LEU A 115 -1.63 3.60 15.59
N THR A 116 -1.50 2.68 16.55
CA THR A 116 -2.02 2.87 17.93
C THR A 116 -1.52 4.16 18.58
N SER A 117 -0.23 4.46 18.44
CA SER A 117 0.38 5.68 18.99
C SER A 117 -0.16 6.95 18.32
N VAL A 118 -0.43 6.90 17.01
CA VAL A 118 -0.99 8.01 16.23
C VAL A 118 -2.43 8.30 16.64
N TYR A 119 -3.28 7.26 16.71
CA TYR A 119 -4.67 7.42 17.14
C TYR A 119 -4.79 7.84 18.60
N GLN A 120 -3.84 7.45 19.46
CA GLN A 120 -3.77 8.00 20.81
C GLN A 120 -3.54 9.52 20.78
N LYS A 121 -2.60 10.02 19.99
CA LYS A 121 -2.37 11.47 19.84
C LYS A 121 -3.60 12.21 19.30
N PHE A 122 -4.32 11.63 18.33
CA PHE A 122 -5.55 12.23 17.81
C PHE A 122 -6.65 12.35 18.88
N ARG A 123 -6.72 11.41 19.83
CA ARG A 123 -7.67 11.44 20.95
C ARG A 123 -7.24 12.42 22.05
N ASP A 124 -5.95 12.48 22.34
CA ASP A 124 -5.41 13.25 23.46
C ASP A 124 -5.28 14.75 23.13
N LEU A 125 -5.17 15.10 21.85
CA LEU A 125 -5.03 16.48 21.39
C LEU A 125 -6.33 17.04 20.81
N PRO A 126 -6.67 18.31 21.09
CA PRO A 126 -7.74 18.99 20.36
C PRO A 126 -7.38 19.11 18.87
N THR A 127 -8.39 19.10 18.00
CA THR A 127 -8.22 19.14 16.53
C THR A 127 -7.37 20.30 16.04
N SER A 128 -7.40 21.45 16.73
CA SER A 128 -6.56 22.62 16.44
C SER A 128 -5.06 22.37 16.56
N ARG A 129 -4.65 21.38 17.36
CA ARG A 129 -3.26 20.99 17.60
C ARG A 129 -2.83 19.76 16.81
N TRP A 130 -3.70 19.18 15.98
CA TRP A 130 -3.35 18.00 15.20
C TRP A 130 -2.19 18.24 14.22
N ARG A 131 -1.96 19.49 13.78
CA ARG A 131 -0.77 19.84 12.98
C ARG A 131 0.57 19.61 13.69
N GLU A 132 0.56 19.48 15.02
CA GLU A 132 1.75 19.18 15.81
C GLU A 132 2.10 17.68 15.81
N ILE A 133 1.16 16.82 15.41
CA ILE A 133 1.38 15.38 15.33
C ILE A 133 2.36 15.08 14.19
N ARG A 134 3.56 14.64 14.56
CA ARG A 134 4.56 14.14 13.61
C ARG A 134 4.26 12.69 13.29
N LEU A 135 4.16 12.40 11.99
CA LEU A 135 3.92 11.08 11.44
C LEU A 135 5.21 10.51 10.84
N ALA A 136 5.51 9.26 11.18
CA ALA A 136 6.59 8.49 10.56
C ALA A 136 6.21 8.06 9.13
N PRO A 137 7.18 7.72 8.27
CA PRO A 137 6.90 7.37 6.87
C PRO A 137 5.89 6.22 6.72
N GLY A 138 6.05 5.15 7.52
CA GLY A 138 5.11 4.02 7.51
C GLY A 138 3.71 4.37 8.01
N GLU A 139 3.58 5.34 8.90
CA GLU A 139 2.28 5.80 9.39
C GLU A 139 1.51 6.58 8.30
N ILE A 140 2.23 7.36 7.49
CA ILE A 140 1.67 8.06 6.33
C ILE A 140 1.18 7.05 5.28
N VAL A 141 2.04 6.08 4.92
CA VAL A 141 1.68 4.99 4.00
C VAL A 141 0.43 4.27 4.49
N ALA A 142 0.39 3.89 5.76
CA ALA A 142 -0.74 3.18 6.34
C ALA A 142 -2.03 4.01 6.34
N LEU A 143 -1.99 5.29 6.76
CA LEU A 143 -3.19 6.14 6.79
C LEU A 143 -3.79 6.38 5.40
N VAL A 144 -2.95 6.60 4.38
CA VAL A 144 -3.40 6.76 3.00
C VAL A 144 -4.03 5.46 2.48
N ASN A 145 -3.39 4.32 2.71
CA ASN A 145 -3.92 3.03 2.25
C ASN A 145 -5.19 2.62 2.97
N VAL A 146 -5.30 2.87 4.27
CA VAL A 146 -6.54 2.61 5.03
C VAL A 146 -7.70 3.41 4.44
N ARG A 147 -7.47 4.68 4.11
CA ARG A 147 -8.48 5.53 3.46
C ARG A 147 -8.89 4.96 2.10
N LEU A 148 -7.91 4.72 1.24
CA LEU A 148 -8.09 4.16 -0.10
C LEU A 148 -8.97 2.90 -0.05
N LEU A 149 -8.56 1.91 0.74
CA LEU A 149 -9.26 0.62 0.84
C LEU A 149 -10.68 0.78 1.40
N ALA A 150 -10.84 1.58 2.46
CA ALA A 150 -12.14 1.79 3.08
C ALA A 150 -13.14 2.45 2.13
N GLU A 151 -12.70 3.49 1.41
CA GLU A 151 -13.56 4.25 0.50
C GLU A 151 -13.84 3.47 -0.79
N THR A 152 -12.84 2.85 -1.42
CA THR A 152 -13.04 2.08 -2.66
C THR A 152 -13.90 0.84 -2.44
N LEU A 153 -13.76 0.16 -1.30
CA LEU A 153 -14.54 -1.06 -1.01
C LEU A 153 -15.85 -0.78 -0.27
N GLY A 154 -16.09 0.45 0.19
CA GLY A 154 -17.24 0.80 1.00
C GLY A 154 -17.27 0.09 2.37
N VAL A 155 -16.11 -0.29 2.90
CA VAL A 155 -15.99 -0.97 4.21
C VAL A 155 -15.57 0.01 5.31
N PRO A 156 -15.94 -0.22 6.58
CA PRO A 156 -15.52 0.66 7.66
C PRO A 156 -13.99 0.73 7.80
N PRO A 157 -13.37 1.92 7.97
CA PRO A 157 -11.91 2.01 8.13
C PRO A 157 -11.37 1.22 9.33
N ALA A 158 -12.19 1.06 10.37
CA ALA A 158 -11.86 0.22 11.53
C ALA A 158 -11.62 -1.25 11.16
N GLU A 159 -12.35 -1.77 10.16
CA GLU A 159 -12.16 -3.12 9.66
C GLU A 159 -10.81 -3.24 8.93
N VAL A 160 -10.51 -2.31 8.03
CA VAL A 160 -9.23 -2.26 7.30
C VAL A 160 -8.05 -2.18 8.29
N LEU A 161 -8.12 -1.30 9.30
CA LEU A 161 -7.09 -1.15 10.32
C LEU A 161 -6.86 -2.43 11.14
N SER A 162 -7.95 -3.12 11.50
CA SER A 162 -7.85 -4.35 12.30
C SER A 162 -7.11 -5.47 11.56
N ARG A 163 -7.23 -5.52 10.22
CA ARG A 163 -6.57 -6.50 9.36
C ARG A 163 -5.17 -6.06 8.91
N ALA A 164 -4.93 -4.76 8.75
CA ALA A 164 -3.63 -4.22 8.36
C ALA A 164 -2.49 -4.57 9.33
N GLY A 165 -2.78 -4.84 10.61
CA GLY A 165 -1.77 -5.31 11.56
C GLY A 165 -1.27 -6.74 11.34
N SER A 166 -1.92 -7.52 10.47
CA SER A 166 -1.67 -8.94 10.24
C SER A 166 -1.17 -9.25 8.82
N THR A 167 -0.93 -8.23 8.00
CA THR A 167 -0.53 -8.36 6.59
C THR A 167 0.76 -7.62 6.32
N ASP A 168 1.54 -8.12 5.36
CA ASP A 168 2.84 -7.55 5.00
C ASP A 168 2.70 -6.41 3.96
N SER A 169 1.56 -6.32 3.26
CA SER A 169 1.31 -5.32 2.22
C SER A 169 -0.18 -4.98 2.05
N PHE A 170 -0.49 -3.73 1.71
CA PHE A 170 -1.86 -3.31 1.42
C PHE A 170 -2.41 -3.87 0.11
N VAL A 171 -1.55 -4.26 -0.83
CA VAL A 171 -1.94 -5.03 -2.03
C VAL A 171 -2.58 -6.36 -1.63
N GLN A 172 -1.94 -7.10 -0.73
CA GLN A 172 -2.46 -8.38 -0.24
C GLN A 172 -3.76 -8.16 0.53
N LEU A 173 -3.79 -7.17 1.44
CA LEU A 173 -4.98 -6.84 2.21
C LEU A 173 -6.18 -6.51 1.33
N TYR A 174 -5.96 -5.76 0.25
CA TYR A 174 -7.01 -5.44 -0.71
C TYR A 174 -7.60 -6.70 -1.36
N GLY A 175 -6.74 -7.63 -1.79
CA GLY A 175 -7.17 -8.92 -2.32
C GLY A 175 -7.93 -9.78 -1.30
N GLU A 176 -7.55 -9.73 -0.03
CA GLU A 176 -8.25 -10.43 1.06
C GLU A 176 -9.61 -9.82 1.41
N LEU A 177 -9.78 -8.50 1.27
CA LEU A 177 -11.04 -7.80 1.53
C LEU A 177 -12.08 -7.95 0.42
N LEU A 178 -11.68 -8.35 -0.79
CA LEU A 178 -12.58 -8.61 -1.91
C LEU A 178 -13.29 -9.98 -1.84
N ARG A 179 -12.85 -10.88 -0.95
CA ARG A 179 -13.39 -12.24 -0.79
C ARG A 179 -14.46 -12.29 0.30
#